data_AF-A0A6A1ULK9-F1
#
_entry.id   AF-A0A6A1ULK9-F1
#
_cell.length_a   1.000
_cell.length_b   1.000
_cell.length_c   1.000
_cell.angle_alpha   90.00
_cell.angle_beta   90.00
_cell.angle_gamma   90.00
#
_symmetry.space_group_name_H-M   'P 1'
#
loop_
_entity.id
_entity.type
_entity.pdbx_description
1 polymer ?
#
loop_
_entity_poly.entity_id
_entity_poly.type
_entity_poly.pdbx_seq_one_letter_code
_entity_poly.pdbx_strand_id
1 'polypeptide(L)'
;MPIMLRSCCCVLYGKDEAQLAELGECPLDPGGYFVIKGTEKVMLIQEQLSKNRIIIDSDKKGNINASVTSSTEERKSKTVILMEKGQMYLHLNQFVNKIPIMIVMKAMGMESDQEVVQMVGRDPRYSDLLLPSIRECAKHGVYTKQQALEHLEAKRCVYIASDGGRVCRPLVIADKGISRIKEHHMKELLDGVRTFDDFLRDGLMEYLDVNEENNALIALYEGKSTPATTHIEIEPFTILGICAGLIPFPHHNQSPRNTYQCAMGKQAMGNIAYNQVGYDKLGAGQNATVAVMSYSGYDIEDAIVMNKSSLDRGFGRCIVLKRY
;
A
#
# COMPACT_ATOMS: atom_id res chain seq x y z
N MET A 1 -31.90 -9.74 -13.74
CA MET A 1 -30.65 -10.52 -13.75
C MET A 1 -29.74 -9.87 -14.79
N PRO A 2 -28.51 -9.41 -14.44
CA PRO A 2 -27.63 -8.77 -15.41
C PRO A 2 -27.11 -9.82 -16.41
N ILE A 3 -27.41 -9.63 -17.69
CA ILE A 3 -26.96 -10.51 -18.79
C ILE A 3 -25.76 -9.85 -19.45
N MET A 4 -24.68 -10.60 -19.65
CA MET A 4 -23.49 -10.10 -20.36
C MET A 4 -23.81 -9.93 -21.85
N LEU A 5 -23.44 -8.80 -22.43
CA LEU A 5 -23.63 -8.54 -23.86
C LEU A 5 -22.89 -9.58 -24.70
N ARG A 6 -23.56 -10.12 -25.72
CA ARG A 6 -23.11 -11.22 -26.60
C ARG A 6 -22.86 -12.57 -25.90
N SER A 7 -23.30 -12.76 -24.66
CA SER A 7 -23.36 -14.09 -24.02
C SER A 7 -24.46 -14.97 -24.61
N CYS A 8 -24.44 -16.28 -24.35
CA CYS A 8 -25.45 -17.23 -24.85
C CYS A 8 -26.89 -16.92 -24.41
N CYS A 9 -27.08 -16.10 -23.38
CA CYS A 9 -28.39 -15.64 -22.90
C CYS A 9 -28.77 -14.25 -23.43
N CYS A 10 -27.92 -13.60 -24.21
CA CYS A 10 -28.15 -12.28 -24.79
C CYS A 10 -28.87 -12.40 -26.14
N VAL A 11 -29.78 -11.48 -26.43
CA VAL A 11 -30.47 -11.39 -27.73
C VAL A 11 -29.49 -11.11 -28.88
N LEU A 12 -28.34 -10.50 -28.58
CA LEU A 12 -27.28 -10.21 -29.55
C LEU A 12 -26.35 -11.40 -29.83
N TYR A 13 -26.61 -12.58 -29.23
CA TYR A 13 -25.78 -13.77 -29.42
C TYR A 13 -25.85 -14.28 -30.86
N GLY A 14 -24.69 -14.40 -31.52
CA GLY A 14 -24.56 -15.00 -32.86
C GLY A 14 -25.14 -14.18 -34.02
N LYS A 15 -25.44 -12.89 -33.80
CA LYS A 15 -25.91 -11.99 -34.86
C LYS A 15 -24.76 -11.46 -35.70
N ASP A 16 -25.01 -11.26 -36.99
CA ASP A 16 -24.07 -10.64 -37.92
C ASP A 16 -24.15 -9.10 -37.84
N GLU A 17 -23.19 -8.41 -38.46
CA GLU A 17 -23.07 -6.96 -38.44
C GLU A 17 -24.32 -6.25 -39.01
N ALA A 18 -24.98 -6.86 -39.99
CA ALA A 18 -26.20 -6.33 -40.60
C ALA A 18 -27.39 -6.40 -39.62
N GLN A 19 -27.56 -7.53 -38.93
CA GLN A 19 -28.62 -7.71 -37.92
C GLN A 19 -28.40 -6.86 -36.67
N LEU A 20 -27.15 -6.58 -36.31
CA LEU A 20 -26.82 -5.67 -35.21
C LEU A 20 -27.23 -4.23 -35.54
N ALA A 21 -26.98 -3.79 -36.78
CA ALA A 21 -27.38 -2.47 -37.25
C ALA A 21 -28.90 -2.29 -37.29
N GLU A 22 -29.66 -3.34 -37.68
CA GLU A 22 -31.14 -3.32 -37.61
C GLU A 22 -31.67 -3.19 -36.18
N LEU A 23 -30.93 -3.73 -35.20
CA LEU A 23 -31.27 -3.62 -33.78
C LEU A 23 -30.80 -2.30 -33.14
N GLY A 24 -30.16 -1.43 -33.90
CA GLY A 24 -29.64 -0.15 -33.41
C GLY A 24 -28.37 -0.28 -32.56
N GLU A 25 -27.70 -1.42 -32.62
CA GLU A 25 -26.45 -1.69 -31.89
C GLU A 25 -25.24 -1.47 -32.80
N CYS A 26 -24.13 -1.04 -32.22
CA CYS A 26 -22.89 -0.80 -32.97
C CYS A 26 -22.29 -2.14 -33.46
N PRO A 27 -22.06 -2.34 -34.78
CA PRO A 27 -21.47 -3.58 -35.31
C PRO A 27 -20.07 -3.87 -34.75
N LEU A 28 -19.31 -2.81 -34.45
CA LEU A 28 -17.93 -2.87 -33.97
C LEU A 28 -17.82 -3.05 -32.45
N ASP A 29 -18.93 -3.14 -31.71
CA ASP A 29 -18.89 -3.35 -30.27
C ASP A 29 -18.33 -4.76 -29.94
N PRO A 30 -17.20 -4.89 -29.21
CA PRO A 30 -16.65 -6.18 -28.84
C PRO A 30 -17.55 -6.98 -27.88
N GLY A 31 -18.46 -6.34 -27.12
CA GLY A 31 -19.27 -7.00 -26.09
C GLY A 31 -18.46 -7.49 -24.88
N GLY A 32 -19.00 -8.42 -24.08
CA GLY A 32 -18.29 -9.00 -22.93
C GLY A 32 -18.37 -8.20 -21.62
N TYR A 33 -19.23 -7.19 -21.56
CA TYR A 33 -19.52 -6.39 -20.38
C TYR A 33 -21.01 -6.47 -20.00
N PHE A 34 -21.35 -5.99 -18.81
CA PHE A 34 -22.71 -5.91 -18.28
C PHE A 34 -23.19 -4.47 -18.28
N VAL A 35 -24.42 -4.23 -18.69
CA VAL A 35 -25.08 -2.93 -18.50
C VAL A 35 -25.90 -2.98 -17.22
N ILE A 36 -25.43 -2.28 -16.18
CA ILE A 36 -26.09 -2.23 -14.87
C ILE A 36 -26.44 -0.77 -14.58
N LYS A 37 -27.75 -0.49 -14.45
CA LYS A 37 -28.30 0.86 -14.21
C LYS A 37 -27.79 1.91 -15.22
N GLY A 38 -27.74 1.54 -16.50
CA GLY A 38 -27.28 2.43 -17.58
C GLY A 38 -25.77 2.69 -17.60
N THR A 39 -24.97 1.92 -16.84
CA THR A 39 -23.51 1.99 -16.89
C THR A 39 -22.91 0.65 -17.29
N GLU A 40 -21.92 0.70 -18.17
CA GLU A 40 -21.14 -0.46 -18.58
C GLU A 40 -20.19 -0.89 -17.46
N LYS A 41 -20.17 -2.19 -17.18
CA LYS A 41 -19.36 -2.81 -16.14
C LYS A 41 -18.69 -4.06 -16.70
N VAL A 42 -17.37 -4.05 -16.75
CA VAL A 42 -16.56 -5.25 -17.03
C VAL A 42 -16.20 -5.93 -15.72
N MET A 43 -16.32 -7.26 -15.68
CA MET A 43 -15.78 -8.05 -14.58
C MET A 43 -14.27 -8.23 -14.79
N LEU A 44 -13.46 -7.50 -14.03
CA LEU A 44 -12.03 -7.76 -13.95
C LEU A 44 -11.81 -8.89 -12.95
N ILE A 45 -11.25 -10.01 -13.42
CA ILE A 45 -10.79 -11.08 -12.54
C ILE A 45 -9.53 -10.56 -11.84
N GLN A 46 -9.69 -10.15 -10.58
CA GLN A 46 -8.56 -9.74 -9.76
C GLN A 46 -7.99 -10.98 -9.06
N GLU A 47 -6.90 -11.53 -9.60
CA GLU A 47 -6.20 -12.65 -8.99
C GLU A 47 -5.48 -12.14 -7.73
N GLN A 48 -6.08 -12.38 -6.56
CA GLN A 48 -5.39 -12.19 -5.29
C GLN A 48 -4.51 -13.40 -5.02
N LEU A 49 -3.25 -13.15 -4.67
CA LEU A 49 -2.34 -14.22 -4.23
C LEU A 49 -2.98 -14.97 -3.06
N SER A 50 -3.12 -16.28 -3.22
CA SER A 50 -3.63 -17.15 -2.18
C SER A 50 -2.72 -17.08 -0.95
N LYS A 51 -3.28 -16.64 0.17
CA LYS A 51 -2.61 -16.68 1.48
C LYS A 51 -2.30 -18.13 1.86
N ASN A 52 -1.27 -18.34 2.68
CA ASN A 52 -0.82 -19.66 3.13
C ASN A 52 -0.40 -20.63 2.00
N ARG A 53 -0.15 -20.12 0.78
CA ARG A 53 0.42 -20.89 -0.32
C ARG A 53 1.88 -20.52 -0.51
N ILE A 54 2.72 -21.53 -0.68
CA ILE A 54 4.13 -21.33 -1.01
C ILE A 54 4.21 -20.93 -2.48
N ILE A 55 4.84 -19.80 -2.74
CA ILE A 55 5.10 -19.27 -4.08
C ILE A 55 6.60 -19.39 -4.31
N ILE A 56 6.98 -20.05 -5.40
CA ILE A 56 8.37 -20.17 -5.83
C ILE A 56 8.56 -19.20 -7.00
N ASP A 57 9.54 -18.32 -6.88
CA ASP A 57 9.88 -17.36 -7.92
C ASP A 57 11.40 -17.37 -8.15
N SER A 58 11.83 -16.90 -9.32
CA SER A 58 13.25 -16.83 -9.70
C SER A 58 13.64 -15.36 -9.84
N ASP A 59 14.61 -14.92 -9.04
CA ASP A 59 15.10 -13.54 -9.12
C ASP A 59 15.83 -13.32 -10.46
N LYS A 60 16.04 -12.05 -10.85
CA LYS A 60 16.73 -11.65 -12.10
C LYS A 60 18.12 -12.25 -12.27
N LYS A 61 18.73 -12.71 -11.17
CA LYS A 61 20.04 -13.39 -11.13
C LYS A 61 19.96 -14.91 -11.31
N GLY A 62 18.76 -15.46 -11.55
CA GLY A 62 18.51 -16.91 -11.65
C GLY A 62 18.46 -17.64 -10.32
N ASN A 63 18.47 -16.93 -9.19
CA ASN A 63 18.38 -17.51 -7.87
C ASN A 63 16.93 -17.86 -7.52
N ILE A 64 16.70 -19.07 -7.03
CA ILE A 64 15.38 -19.52 -6.61
C ILE A 64 15.04 -18.91 -5.24
N ASN A 65 13.87 -18.30 -5.15
CA ASN A 65 13.29 -17.84 -3.90
C ASN A 65 11.96 -18.59 -3.67
N ALA A 66 11.64 -18.85 -2.41
CA ALA A 66 10.35 -19.37 -2.00
C ALA A 66 9.78 -18.44 -0.93
N SER A 67 8.57 -17.93 -1.16
CA SER A 67 7.91 -17.05 -0.20
C SER A 67 6.52 -17.58 0.17
N VAL A 68 6.19 -17.45 1.44
CA VAL A 68 4.86 -17.74 1.96
C VAL A 68 4.38 -16.55 2.77
N THR A 69 3.22 -16.03 2.41
CA THR A 69 2.52 -15.04 3.23
C THR A 69 1.49 -15.77 4.08
N SER A 70 1.87 -16.03 5.32
CA SER A 70 1.03 -16.69 6.31
C SER A 70 0.06 -15.67 6.91
N SER A 71 -1.22 -16.01 6.94
CA SER A 71 -2.28 -15.18 7.54
C SER A 71 -3.07 -16.03 8.52
N THR A 72 -2.95 -15.71 9.80
CA THR A 72 -3.87 -16.14 10.86
C THR A 72 -4.91 -15.04 11.11
N GLU A 73 -5.85 -15.27 12.04
CA GLU A 73 -6.89 -14.30 12.41
C GLU A 73 -6.31 -12.99 12.95
N GLU A 74 -5.21 -13.07 13.72
CA GLU A 74 -4.60 -11.90 14.36
C GLU A 74 -3.32 -11.40 13.69
N ARG A 75 -2.58 -12.26 12.97
CA ARG A 75 -1.26 -11.91 12.45
C ARG A 75 -1.07 -12.33 11.00
N LYS A 76 -0.42 -11.44 10.25
CA LYS A 76 0.12 -11.73 8.93
C LYS A 76 1.64 -11.70 9.02
N SER A 77 2.30 -12.74 8.55
CA SER A 77 3.75 -12.80 8.47
C SER A 77 4.18 -13.27 7.08
N LYS A 78 5.27 -12.69 6.59
CA LYS A 78 5.88 -13.11 5.33
C LYS A 78 7.20 -13.81 5.67
N THR A 79 7.32 -15.05 5.25
CA THR A 79 8.54 -15.83 5.38
C THR A 79 9.12 -16.06 3.99
N VAL A 80 10.40 -15.76 3.82
CA VAL A 80 11.09 -15.89 2.55
C VAL A 80 12.32 -16.77 2.75
N ILE A 81 12.45 -17.82 1.95
CA ILE A 81 13.64 -18.65 1.84
C ILE A 81 14.33 -18.29 0.52
N LEU A 82 15.61 -17.95 0.60
CA LEU A 82 16.41 -17.54 -0.54
C LEU A 82 17.57 -18.52 -0.74
N MET A 83 17.84 -18.86 -2.00
CA MET A 83 19.04 -19.60 -2.36
C MET A 83 20.09 -18.65 -2.93
N GLU A 84 21.26 -18.55 -2.31
CA GLU A 84 22.38 -17.74 -2.79
C GLU A 84 23.65 -18.58 -2.83
N LYS A 85 24.34 -18.61 -3.98
CA LYS A 85 25.60 -19.38 -4.17
C LYS A 85 25.50 -20.87 -3.75
N GLY A 86 24.33 -21.47 -3.91
CA GLY A 86 24.06 -22.87 -3.50
C GLY A 86 23.79 -23.06 -2.00
N GLN A 87 23.68 -21.99 -1.23
CA GLN A 87 23.33 -22.00 0.20
C GLN A 87 21.90 -21.49 0.40
N MET A 88 21.19 -22.06 1.35
CA MET A 88 19.82 -21.68 1.67
C MET A 88 19.78 -20.81 2.92
N TYR A 89 19.09 -19.67 2.82
CA TYR A 89 18.91 -18.72 3.89
C TYR A 89 17.43 -18.46 4.16
N LEU A 90 17.11 -18.35 5.44
CA LEU A 90 15.84 -17.82 5.92
C LEU A 90 15.95 -16.30 6.08
N HIS A 91 15.00 -15.59 5.49
CA HIS A 91 14.79 -14.16 5.67
C HIS A 91 13.43 -13.91 6.32
N LEU A 92 13.45 -13.26 7.47
CA LEU A 92 12.30 -12.85 8.25
C LEU A 92 12.48 -11.37 8.60
N ASN A 93 11.39 -10.60 8.63
CA ASN A 93 11.46 -9.18 9.00
C ASN A 93 12.04 -8.93 10.41
N GLN A 94 11.96 -9.92 11.29
CA GLN A 94 12.50 -9.84 12.66
C GLN A 94 14.04 -9.90 12.70
N PHE A 95 14.68 -10.38 11.64
CA PHE A 95 16.13 -10.51 11.55
C PHE A 95 16.64 -9.72 10.36
N VAL A 96 17.45 -8.68 10.62
CA VAL A 96 18.07 -7.88 9.56
C VAL A 96 19.01 -8.73 8.69
N ASN A 97 19.75 -9.63 9.34
CA ASN A 97 20.67 -10.54 8.67
C ASN A 97 19.96 -11.84 8.27
N LYS A 98 20.29 -12.34 7.07
CA LYS A 98 19.89 -13.67 6.60
C LYS A 98 20.42 -14.75 7.53
N ILE A 99 19.59 -15.73 7.86
CA ILE A 99 19.95 -16.83 8.76
C ILE A 99 20.12 -18.11 7.94
N PRO A 100 21.26 -18.83 8.05
CA PRO A 100 21.41 -20.13 7.40
C PRO A 100 20.31 -21.11 7.81
N ILE A 101 19.69 -21.79 6.84
CA ILE A 101 18.52 -22.65 7.10
C ILE A 101 18.82 -23.78 8.10
N MET A 102 20.05 -24.32 8.06
CA MET A 102 20.46 -25.41 8.94
C MET A 102 20.46 -25.03 10.42
N ILE A 103 20.78 -23.77 10.74
CA ILE A 103 20.76 -23.27 12.12
C ILE A 103 19.30 -23.19 12.61
N VAL A 104 18.37 -22.79 11.74
CA VAL A 104 16.94 -22.75 12.06
C VAL A 104 16.39 -24.15 12.30
N MET A 105 16.73 -25.12 11.43
CA MET A 105 16.28 -26.51 11.58
C MET A 105 16.78 -27.13 12.89
N LYS A 106 18.03 -26.86 13.27
CA LYS A 106 18.58 -27.25 14.58
C LYS A 106 17.85 -26.57 15.74
N ALA A 107 17.53 -25.28 15.64
CA ALA A 107 16.77 -24.57 16.66
C ALA A 107 15.32 -25.10 16.81
N MET A 108 14.71 -25.59 15.72
CA MET A 108 13.39 -26.24 15.73
C MET A 108 13.38 -27.62 16.41
N GLY A 109 14.56 -28.19 16.70
CA GLY A 109 14.71 -29.45 17.42
C GLY A 109 15.27 -30.61 16.60
N MET A 110 15.70 -30.37 15.35
CA MET A 110 16.37 -31.39 14.54
C MET A 110 17.88 -31.36 14.84
N GLU A 111 18.33 -32.20 15.77
CA GLU A 111 19.71 -32.13 16.26
C GLU A 111 20.71 -32.72 15.26
N SER A 112 20.33 -33.81 14.59
CA SER A 112 21.18 -34.51 13.63
C SER A 112 21.02 -33.97 12.21
N ASP A 113 22.13 -33.77 11.49
CA ASP A 113 22.10 -33.38 10.08
C ASP A 113 21.39 -34.44 9.22
N GLN A 114 21.48 -35.71 9.61
CA GLN A 114 20.78 -36.81 8.95
C GLN A 114 19.26 -36.69 9.11
N GLU A 115 18.80 -36.27 10.28
CA GLU A 115 17.37 -36.05 10.56
C GLU A 115 16.83 -34.92 9.68
N VAL A 116 17.57 -33.81 9.57
CA VAL A 116 17.20 -32.69 8.69
C VAL A 116 17.06 -33.15 7.24
N VAL A 117 18.02 -33.92 6.71
CA VAL A 117 17.96 -34.44 5.34
C VAL A 117 16.76 -35.37 5.16
N GLN A 118 16.52 -36.29 6.12
CA GLN A 118 15.39 -37.21 6.05
C GLN A 118 14.03 -36.51 6.08
N MET A 119 13.92 -35.37 6.78
CA MET A 119 12.70 -34.57 6.86
C MET A 119 12.42 -33.79 5.57
N VAL A 120 13.46 -33.35 4.86
CA VAL A 120 13.31 -32.68 3.55
C VAL A 120 12.96 -33.69 2.45
N GLY A 121 13.60 -34.86 2.46
CA GLY A 121 13.26 -35.94 1.54
C GLY A 121 14.30 -37.06 1.50
N ARG A 122 13.88 -38.25 1.05
CA ARG A 122 14.74 -39.46 0.97
C ARG A 122 15.56 -39.55 -0.32
N ASP A 123 15.33 -38.65 -1.28
CA ASP A 123 16.06 -38.65 -2.56
C ASP A 123 17.47 -38.05 -2.37
N PRO A 124 18.54 -38.73 -2.85
CA PRO A 124 19.92 -38.24 -2.76
C PRO A 124 20.14 -36.83 -3.32
N ARG A 125 19.29 -36.38 -4.26
CA ARG A 125 19.37 -35.04 -4.84
C ARG A 125 19.18 -33.93 -3.80
N TYR A 126 18.38 -34.17 -2.76
CA TYR A 126 18.14 -33.18 -1.70
C TYR A 126 19.32 -33.11 -0.72
N SER A 127 20.00 -34.23 -0.45
CA SER A 127 21.21 -34.22 0.38
C SER A 127 22.34 -33.43 -0.28
N ASP A 128 22.51 -33.57 -1.59
CA ASP A 128 23.53 -32.83 -2.34
C ASP A 128 23.27 -31.32 -2.32
N LEU A 129 22.00 -30.91 -2.42
CA LEU A 129 21.58 -29.52 -2.38
C LEU A 129 21.77 -28.88 -0.99
N LEU A 130 21.59 -29.65 0.09
CA LEU A 130 21.77 -29.16 1.47
C LEU A 130 23.23 -29.15 1.92
N LEU A 131 24.11 -29.92 1.27
CA LEU A 131 25.51 -30.09 1.66
C LEU A 131 26.29 -28.77 1.83
N PRO A 132 26.16 -27.75 0.95
CA PRO A 132 26.78 -26.44 1.16
C PRO A 132 26.28 -25.73 2.42
N SER A 133 24.98 -25.84 2.72
CA SER A 133 24.36 -25.24 3.90
C SER A 133 24.77 -25.96 5.19
N ILE A 134 24.96 -27.29 5.14
CA ILE A 134 25.49 -28.10 6.26
C ILE A 134 26.94 -27.68 6.57
N ARG A 135 27.78 -27.54 5.53
CA ARG A 135 29.17 -27.09 5.69
C ARG A 135 29.27 -25.69 6.30
N GLU A 136 28.37 -24.78 5.93
CA GLU A 136 28.30 -23.44 6.54
C GLU A 136 27.91 -23.50 8.02
N CYS A 137 26.93 -24.34 8.37
CA CYS A 137 26.54 -24.56 9.76
C CYS A 137 27.72 -25.08 10.62
N ALA A 138 28.48 -26.03 10.07
CA ALA A 138 29.68 -26.55 10.71
C ALA A 138 30.78 -25.48 10.87
N LYS A 139 30.95 -24.58 9.90
CA LYS A 139 31.87 -23.43 10.03
C LYS A 139 31.47 -22.47 11.15
N HIS A 140 30.18 -22.34 11.43
CA HIS A 140 29.68 -21.53 12.55
C HIS A 140 29.76 -22.25 13.91
N GLY A 141 30.17 -23.52 13.94
CA GLY A 141 30.32 -24.29 15.17
C GLY A 141 29.00 -24.64 15.87
N VAL A 142 27.89 -24.71 15.13
CA VAL A 142 26.54 -24.94 15.68
C VAL A 142 26.16 -26.42 15.51
N TYR A 143 26.16 -27.19 16.60
CA TYR A 143 25.84 -28.62 16.57
C TYR A 143 24.60 -28.98 17.37
N THR A 144 24.35 -28.28 18.48
CA THR A 144 23.23 -28.56 19.40
C THR A 144 22.10 -27.55 19.25
N LYS A 145 20.89 -27.93 19.69
CA LYS A 145 19.75 -27.02 19.75
C LYS A 145 20.04 -25.75 20.56
N GLN A 146 20.72 -25.89 21.69
CA GLN A 146 21.04 -24.76 22.56
C GLN A 146 22.02 -23.79 21.88
N GLN A 147 23.07 -24.29 21.24
CA GLN A 147 23.99 -23.46 20.46
C GLN A 147 23.30 -22.77 19.28
N ALA A 148 22.33 -23.43 18.64
CA ALA A 148 21.56 -22.81 17.56
C ALA A 148 20.69 -21.66 18.07
N LEU A 149 20.05 -21.83 19.23
CA LEU A 149 19.29 -20.77 19.89
C LEU A 149 20.19 -19.62 20.33
N GLU A 150 21.34 -19.91 20.96
CA GLU A 150 22.34 -18.90 21.33
C GLU A 150 22.88 -18.15 20.11
N HIS A 151 23.08 -18.82 18.97
CA HIS A 151 23.50 -18.17 17.72
C HIS A 151 22.41 -17.27 17.14
N LEU A 152 21.13 -17.66 17.27
CA LEU A 152 19.99 -16.83 16.89
C LEU A 152 19.83 -15.63 17.84
N GLU A 153 20.07 -15.83 19.14
CA GLU A 153 20.05 -14.78 20.16
C GLU A 153 21.22 -13.81 20.01
N ALA A 154 22.42 -14.29 19.66
CA ALA A 154 23.56 -13.42 19.34
C ALA A 154 23.26 -12.50 18.14
N LYS A 155 22.33 -12.91 17.26
CA LYS A 155 21.82 -12.10 16.14
C LYS A 155 20.62 -11.23 16.52
N ARG A 156 20.08 -11.33 17.74
CA ARG A 156 19.17 -10.33 18.33
C ARG A 156 19.99 -9.12 18.77
N CYS A 157 20.37 -8.30 17.80
CA CYS A 157 21.08 -7.05 18.04
C CYS A 157 20.06 -5.91 18.24
N VAL A 158 20.37 -5.00 19.15
CA VAL A 158 19.71 -3.68 19.19
C VAL A 158 20.43 -2.81 18.18
N TYR A 159 19.70 -2.34 17.18
CA TYR A 159 20.24 -1.44 16.16
C TYR A 159 20.11 0.00 16.65
N ILE A 160 21.24 0.64 16.90
CA ILE A 160 21.28 2.08 17.19
C ILE A 160 21.73 2.78 15.91
N ALA A 161 20.85 3.60 15.38
CA ALA A 161 21.11 4.37 14.19
C ALA A 161 21.15 5.87 14.49
N SER A 162 22.14 6.54 13.91
CA SER A 162 22.36 7.98 14.09
C SER A 162 22.73 8.69 12.77
N ASP A 163 22.56 8.00 11.64
CA ASP A 163 22.73 8.57 10.30
C ASP A 163 21.56 9.49 9.92
N GLY A 164 21.90 10.64 9.33
CA GLY A 164 20.93 11.58 8.80
C GLY A 164 20.36 11.13 7.45
N GLY A 165 19.18 11.67 7.10
CA GLY A 165 18.50 11.39 5.82
C GLY A 165 17.41 10.32 5.89
N ARG A 166 17.13 9.79 7.09
CA ARG A 166 16.03 8.86 7.31
C ARG A 166 14.69 9.58 7.29
N VAL A 167 13.69 8.91 6.74
CA VAL A 167 12.30 9.39 6.80
C VAL A 167 11.72 8.93 8.13
N CYS A 168 11.37 9.90 8.97
CA CYS A 168 10.74 9.64 10.26
C CYS A 168 9.34 10.26 10.28
N ARG A 169 8.43 9.63 11.04
CA ARG A 169 7.05 10.06 11.20
C ARG A 169 6.77 10.37 12.67
N PRO A 170 6.20 11.54 13.00
CA PRO A 170 5.85 11.87 14.37
C PRO A 170 4.62 11.10 14.82
N LEU A 171 4.69 10.48 15.99
CA LEU A 171 3.61 9.73 16.62
C LEU A 171 3.48 10.10 18.10
N VAL A 172 2.27 9.95 18.64
CA VAL A 172 2.02 10.19 20.06
C VAL A 172 2.40 8.94 20.85
N ILE A 173 3.18 9.13 21.91
CA ILE A 173 3.57 8.02 22.78
C ILE A 173 2.38 7.62 23.65
N ALA A 174 2.11 6.32 23.73
CA ALA A 174 1.05 5.75 24.54
C ALA A 174 1.63 4.80 25.60
N ASP A 175 1.38 5.12 26.87
CA ASP A 175 1.77 4.25 27.98
C ASP A 175 0.63 3.28 28.28
N LYS A 176 0.82 2.01 27.93
CA LYS A 176 -0.19 0.94 28.12
C LYS A 176 -1.53 1.29 27.46
N GLY A 177 -1.46 1.83 26.23
CA GLY A 177 -2.63 2.26 25.46
C GLY A 177 -3.21 3.61 25.86
N ILE A 178 -2.73 4.26 26.91
CA ILE A 178 -3.19 5.60 27.30
C ILE A 178 -2.26 6.64 26.68
N SER A 179 -2.82 7.55 25.89
CA SER A 179 -2.09 8.69 25.32
C SER A 179 -1.40 9.52 26.41
N ARG A 180 -0.11 9.84 26.22
CA ARG A 180 0.63 10.77 27.10
C ARG A 180 0.12 12.20 26.96
N ILE A 181 -0.38 12.57 25.78
CA ILE A 181 -1.00 13.88 25.57
C ILE A 181 -2.33 13.91 26.32
N LYS A 182 -2.52 14.97 27.10
CA LYS A 182 -3.72 15.22 27.91
C LYS A 182 -4.35 16.53 27.48
N GLU A 183 -5.59 16.76 27.89
CA GLU A 183 -6.32 17.98 27.55
C GLU A 183 -5.60 19.27 27.97
N HIS A 184 -4.87 19.27 29.08
CA HIS A 184 -4.13 20.47 29.51
C HIS A 184 -2.97 20.81 28.56
N HIS A 185 -2.23 19.81 28.05
CA HIS A 185 -1.21 20.02 27.03
C HIS A 185 -1.82 20.65 25.76
N MET A 186 -3.03 20.21 25.38
CA MET A 186 -3.73 20.76 24.22
C MET A 186 -4.21 22.21 24.45
N LYS A 187 -4.63 22.55 25.67
CA LYS A 187 -4.96 23.95 26.03
C LYS A 187 -3.72 24.84 25.97
N GLU A 188 -2.60 24.39 26.53
CA GLU A 188 -1.33 25.14 26.48
C GLU A 188 -0.81 25.35 25.05
N LEU A 189 -1.03 24.38 24.16
CA LEU A 189 -0.73 24.51 22.74
C LEU A 189 -1.64 25.54 22.04
N LEU A 190 -2.94 25.55 22.35
CA LEU A 190 -3.91 26.51 21.81
C LEU A 190 -3.63 27.94 22.29
N ASP A 191 -3.21 28.09 23.54
CA ASP A 191 -2.85 29.38 24.14
C ASP A 191 -1.47 29.88 23.66
N GLY A 192 -0.74 29.08 22.88
CA GLY A 192 0.58 29.41 22.34
C GLY A 192 1.70 29.39 23.37
N VAL A 193 1.47 28.79 24.54
CA VAL A 193 2.45 28.65 25.63
C VAL A 193 3.50 27.59 25.28
N ARG A 194 3.07 26.53 24.60
CA ARG A 194 3.94 25.46 24.11
C ARG A 194 3.94 25.38 22.59
N THR A 195 5.06 24.92 22.06
CA THR A 195 5.25 24.61 20.65
C THR A 195 5.34 23.09 20.42
N PHE A 196 5.30 22.67 19.14
CA PHE A 196 5.46 21.27 18.76
C PHE A 196 6.80 20.68 19.24
N ASP A 197 7.87 21.48 19.22
CA ASP A 197 9.20 21.05 19.68
C ASP A 197 9.25 20.79 21.19
N ASP A 198 8.43 21.50 21.98
CA ASP A 198 8.34 21.27 23.41
C ASP A 198 7.70 19.91 23.72
N PHE A 199 6.74 19.47 22.89
CA PHE A 199 6.10 18.15 23.04
C PHE A 199 7.08 17.00 22.75
N LEU A 200 8.03 17.23 21.83
CA LEU A 200 9.13 16.29 21.57
C LEU A 200 10.11 16.23 22.73
N ARG A 201 10.51 17.40 23.27
CA ARG A 201 11.44 17.49 24.41
C ARG A 201 10.88 16.85 25.68
N ASP A 202 9.58 17.00 25.91
CA ASP A 202 8.89 16.42 27.06
C ASP A 202 8.60 14.92 26.91
N GLY A 203 8.89 14.33 25.74
CA GLY A 203 8.64 12.91 25.48
C GLY A 203 7.15 12.56 25.44
N LEU A 204 6.32 13.49 24.95
CA LEU A 204 4.91 13.27 24.67
C LEU A 204 4.71 12.69 23.25
N MET A 205 5.60 13.09 22.32
CA MET A 205 5.66 12.58 20.95
C MET A 205 7.08 12.14 20.63
N GLU A 206 7.21 11.22 19.68
CA GLU A 206 8.49 10.80 19.13
C GLU A 206 8.43 10.62 17.61
N TYR A 207 9.59 10.72 16.98
CA TYR A 207 9.76 10.44 15.55
C TYR A 207 10.20 8.99 15.37
N LEU A 208 9.33 8.18 14.78
CA LEU A 208 9.64 6.80 14.45
C LEU A 208 10.14 6.67 13.02
N ASP A 209 11.25 5.95 12.83
CA ASP A 209 11.73 5.57 11.51
C ASP A 209 11.08 4.26 11.03
N VAL A 210 11.29 3.89 9.76
CA VAL A 210 10.69 2.69 9.15
C VAL A 210 11.10 1.38 9.86
N ASN A 211 12.29 1.34 10.48
CA ASN A 211 12.78 0.13 11.13
C ASN A 211 12.21 0.01 12.54
N GLU A 212 12.16 1.12 13.27
CA GLU A 212 11.61 1.23 14.62
C GLU A 212 10.09 1.02 14.61
N GLU A 213 9.41 1.52 13.57
CA GLU A 213 7.97 1.29 13.37
C GLU A 213 7.61 -0.21 13.32
N ASN A 214 8.51 -1.08 12.83
CA ASN A 214 8.25 -2.54 12.83
C ASN A 214 8.12 -3.13 14.25
N ASN A 215 8.69 -2.45 15.26
CA ASN A 215 8.61 -2.85 16.66
C ASN A 215 7.52 -2.09 17.44
N ALA A 216 6.80 -1.16 16.80
CA ALA A 216 5.75 -0.36 17.41
C ALA A 216 4.35 -0.94 17.10
N LEU A 217 3.46 -0.94 18.10
CA LEU A 217 2.04 -1.21 17.90
C LEU A 217 1.27 0.13 17.89
N ILE A 218 0.92 0.59 16.70
CA ILE A 218 0.27 1.90 16.48
C ILE A 218 -1.25 1.73 16.42
N ALA A 219 -1.98 2.47 17.26
CA ALA A 219 -3.43 2.59 17.16
C ALA A 219 -3.84 3.81 16.34
N LEU A 220 -4.83 3.64 15.45
CA LEU A 220 -5.34 4.74 14.60
C LEU A 220 -6.16 5.77 15.37
N TYR A 221 -6.84 5.34 16.43
CA TYR A 221 -7.69 6.17 17.27
C TYR A 221 -7.55 5.73 18.72
N GLU A 222 -7.67 6.66 19.66
CA GLU A 222 -7.59 6.37 21.09
C GLU A 222 -8.63 5.32 21.52
N GLY A 223 -9.85 5.35 20.95
CA GLY A 223 -10.90 4.37 21.27
C GLY A 223 -10.60 2.91 20.87
N LYS A 224 -9.55 2.68 20.06
CA LYS A 224 -9.10 1.34 19.65
C LYS A 224 -7.76 0.95 20.27
N SER A 225 -7.28 1.71 21.25
CA SER A 225 -6.04 1.39 21.96
C SER A 225 -6.20 0.12 22.79
N THR A 226 -5.17 -0.73 22.77
CA THR A 226 -5.05 -1.87 23.70
C THR A 226 -3.94 -1.60 24.70
N PRO A 227 -3.86 -2.31 25.84
CA PRO A 227 -2.75 -2.16 26.78
C PRO A 227 -1.36 -2.46 26.18
N ALA A 228 -1.31 -3.15 25.03
CA ALA A 228 -0.07 -3.42 24.30
C ALA A 228 0.29 -2.32 23.28
N THR A 229 -0.61 -1.36 23.03
CA THR A 229 -0.39 -0.25 22.11
C THR A 229 0.72 0.65 22.66
N THR A 230 1.76 0.86 21.86
CA THR A 230 2.92 1.69 22.19
C THR A 230 2.74 3.13 21.70
N HIS A 231 2.04 3.30 20.57
CA HIS A 231 1.93 4.56 19.85
C HIS A 231 0.51 4.79 19.36
N ILE A 232 0.13 6.06 19.22
CA ILE A 232 -1.16 6.49 18.68
C ILE A 232 -0.89 7.46 17.53
N GLU A 233 -1.61 7.26 16.43
CA GLU A 233 -1.57 8.16 15.28
C GLU A 233 -2.13 9.53 15.67
N ILE A 234 -1.43 10.61 15.29
CA ILE A 234 -1.94 11.98 15.52
C ILE A 234 -3.25 12.16 14.76
N GLU A 235 -3.23 11.83 13.46
CA GLU A 235 -4.38 12.00 12.59
C GLU A 235 -4.20 11.15 11.32
N PRO A 236 -5.11 10.21 11.01
CA PRO A 236 -4.90 9.21 9.96
C PRO A 236 -4.98 9.76 8.53
N PHE A 237 -5.56 10.95 8.30
CA PHE A 237 -5.60 11.54 6.97
C PHE A 237 -4.26 12.09 6.49
N THR A 238 -3.27 12.22 7.40
CA THR A 238 -1.90 12.66 7.09
C THR A 238 -1.15 11.69 6.18
N ILE A 239 -1.69 10.49 5.97
CA ILE A 239 -1.23 9.55 4.93
C ILE A 239 -1.33 10.13 3.51
N LEU A 240 -2.23 11.09 3.29
CA LEU A 240 -2.42 11.75 2.00
C LEU A 240 -1.49 12.95 1.85
N GLY A 241 -0.77 13.01 0.74
CA GLY A 241 0.04 14.18 0.39
C GLY A 241 -0.81 15.39 0.03
N ILE A 242 -0.17 16.55 -0.12
CA ILE A 242 -0.83 17.84 -0.34
C ILE A 242 -1.83 17.85 -1.52
N CYS A 243 -1.50 17.18 -2.63
CA CYS A 243 -2.39 17.11 -3.80
C CYS A 243 -3.60 16.22 -3.57
N ALA A 244 -3.43 15.13 -2.81
CA ALA A 244 -4.53 14.24 -2.46
C ALA A 244 -5.44 14.85 -1.38
N GLY A 245 -4.90 15.72 -0.52
CA GLY A 245 -5.67 16.49 0.46
C GLY A 245 -6.66 17.48 -0.15
N LEU A 246 -6.51 17.85 -1.42
CA LEU A 246 -7.47 18.69 -2.15
C LEU A 246 -8.74 17.93 -2.57
N ILE A 247 -8.71 16.59 -2.54
CA ILE A 247 -9.83 15.76 -2.98
C ILE A 247 -10.87 15.72 -1.85
N PRO A 248 -12.10 16.19 -2.06
CA PRO A 248 -13.15 16.03 -1.07
C PRO A 248 -13.54 14.54 -0.96
N PHE A 249 -13.69 14.06 0.27
CA PHE A 249 -14.11 12.69 0.58
C PHE A 249 -13.34 11.59 -0.19
N PRO A 250 -11.99 11.55 -0.11
CA PRO A 250 -11.18 10.65 -0.94
C PRO A 250 -11.44 9.16 -0.64
N HIS A 251 -11.95 8.85 0.55
CA HIS A 251 -12.32 7.50 0.97
C HIS A 251 -13.61 6.97 0.33
N HIS A 252 -14.45 7.83 -0.26
CA HIS A 252 -15.65 7.42 -1.01
C HIS A 252 -15.36 7.15 -2.49
N ASN A 253 -14.16 7.50 -2.95
CA ASN A 253 -13.74 7.32 -4.33
C ASN A 253 -12.90 6.04 -4.50
N GLN A 254 -12.95 5.47 -5.69
CA GLN A 254 -12.04 4.38 -6.04
C GLN A 254 -10.61 4.91 -6.18
N SER A 255 -9.62 4.12 -5.76
CA SER A 255 -8.20 4.50 -5.78
C SER A 255 -7.72 5.11 -7.12
N PRO A 256 -8.04 4.53 -8.31
CA PRO A 256 -7.64 5.13 -9.59
C PRO A 256 -8.16 6.56 -9.81
N ARG A 257 -9.38 6.87 -9.35
CA ARG A 257 -9.99 8.21 -9.49
C ARG A 257 -9.24 9.25 -8.67
N ASN A 258 -8.80 8.88 -7.47
CA ASN A 258 -7.98 9.76 -6.64
C ASN A 258 -6.62 10.02 -7.30
N THR A 259 -6.00 9.00 -7.89
CA THR A 259 -4.73 9.14 -8.61
C THR A 259 -4.86 10.08 -9.82
N TYR A 260 -5.93 9.93 -10.62
CA TYR A 260 -6.18 10.84 -11.75
C TYR A 260 -6.36 12.28 -11.28
N GLN A 261 -7.14 12.51 -10.23
CA GLN A 261 -7.36 13.85 -9.69
C GLN A 261 -6.06 14.49 -9.16
N CYS A 262 -5.17 13.72 -8.53
CA CYS A 262 -3.89 14.24 -8.07
C CYS A 262 -2.98 14.71 -9.23
N ALA A 263 -3.04 14.02 -10.37
CA ALA A 263 -2.30 14.41 -11.57
C ALA A 263 -2.95 15.62 -12.27
N MET A 264 -4.27 15.59 -12.45
CA MET A 264 -5.05 16.66 -13.09
C MET A 264 -5.07 17.95 -12.27
N GLY A 265 -5.09 17.85 -10.94
CA GLY A 265 -5.09 19.03 -10.05
C GLY A 265 -3.87 19.93 -10.23
N LYS A 266 -2.72 19.37 -10.63
CA LYS A 266 -1.49 20.14 -10.94
C LYS A 266 -1.57 20.89 -12.27
N GLN A 267 -2.52 20.53 -13.12
CA GLN A 267 -2.73 21.11 -14.45
C GLN A 267 -3.86 22.15 -14.45
N ALA A 268 -4.56 22.31 -13.33
CA ALA A 268 -5.65 23.26 -13.21
C ALA A 268 -5.14 24.70 -13.40
N MET A 269 -5.84 25.46 -14.23
CA MET A 269 -5.56 26.88 -14.42
C MET A 269 -6.04 27.67 -13.20
N GLY A 270 -5.22 28.59 -12.73
CA GLY A 270 -5.53 29.41 -11.56
C GLY A 270 -4.52 30.53 -11.39
N ASN A 271 -4.64 31.23 -10.26
CA ASN A 271 -3.70 32.28 -9.90
C ASN A 271 -2.43 31.63 -9.34
N ILE A 272 -1.28 31.91 -9.95
CA ILE A 272 -0.02 31.23 -9.60
C ILE A 272 0.70 31.95 -8.47
N ALA A 273 0.64 33.28 -8.47
CA ALA A 273 1.40 34.10 -7.53
C ALA A 273 0.65 35.36 -7.13
N TYR A 274 0.91 35.81 -5.89
CA TYR A 274 0.27 36.98 -5.29
C TYR A 274 0.46 38.25 -6.13
N ASN A 275 1.65 38.42 -6.72
CA ASN A 275 1.98 39.56 -7.56
C ASN A 275 1.12 39.66 -8.84
N GLN A 276 0.34 38.63 -9.17
CA GLN A 276 -0.60 38.66 -10.29
C GLN A 276 -1.95 39.27 -9.91
N VAL A 277 -2.35 39.23 -8.63
CA VAL A 277 -3.76 39.46 -8.25
C VAL A 277 -3.96 40.24 -6.94
N GLY A 278 -2.93 40.41 -6.10
CA GLY A 278 -3.02 41.15 -4.84
C GLY A 278 -3.92 40.52 -3.77
N TYR A 279 -4.10 39.19 -3.79
CA TYR A 279 -4.98 38.45 -2.87
C TYR A 279 -4.24 37.35 -2.10
N ASP A 280 -4.53 37.23 -0.80
CA ASP A 280 -3.85 36.29 0.14
C ASP A 280 -4.22 34.82 -0.09
N LYS A 281 -5.25 34.53 -0.90
CA LYS A 281 -5.72 33.18 -1.21
C LYS A 281 -5.73 32.94 -2.71
N LEU A 282 -4.94 31.97 -3.15
CA LEU A 282 -4.84 31.55 -4.55
C LEU A 282 -5.69 30.31 -4.79
N GLY A 283 -6.80 30.47 -5.52
CA GLY A 283 -7.64 29.36 -5.97
C GLY A 283 -7.35 28.97 -7.41
N ALA A 284 -7.55 27.69 -7.74
CA ALA A 284 -7.51 27.16 -9.09
C ALA A 284 -8.83 26.44 -9.38
N GLY A 285 -9.75 27.12 -10.10
CA GLY A 285 -11.07 26.61 -10.45
C GLY A 285 -12.23 27.54 -10.08
N GLN A 286 -13.43 27.18 -10.53
CA GLN A 286 -14.69 27.88 -10.25
C GLN A 286 -15.76 26.85 -9.86
N ASN A 287 -16.62 27.19 -8.89
CA ASN A 287 -17.75 26.35 -8.53
C ASN A 287 -18.85 26.47 -9.59
N ALA A 288 -19.34 25.34 -10.10
CA ALA A 288 -20.40 25.28 -11.10
C ALA A 288 -21.64 24.57 -10.54
N THR A 289 -22.83 25.03 -10.92
CA THR A 289 -24.07 24.28 -10.70
C THR A 289 -24.16 23.18 -11.77
N VAL A 290 -24.08 21.92 -11.34
CA VAL A 290 -24.10 20.75 -12.23
C VAL A 290 -25.47 20.07 -12.17
N ALA A 291 -26.06 19.79 -13.33
CA ALA A 291 -27.24 18.97 -13.46
C ALA A 291 -26.85 17.63 -14.11
N VAL A 292 -27.22 16.51 -13.49
CA VAL A 292 -26.93 15.16 -13.99
C VAL A 292 -28.18 14.60 -14.64
N MET A 293 -28.23 14.63 -15.97
CA MET A 293 -29.33 14.11 -16.79
C MET A 293 -28.84 13.83 -18.20
N SER A 294 -29.50 12.91 -18.92
CA SER A 294 -29.28 12.73 -20.36
C SER A 294 -29.92 13.90 -21.11
N TYR A 295 -29.14 14.69 -21.85
CA TYR A 295 -29.60 15.89 -22.52
C TYR A 295 -28.97 16.09 -23.90
N SER A 296 -29.80 16.31 -24.93
CA SER A 296 -29.41 16.69 -26.30
C SER A 296 -28.56 15.69 -27.10
N GLY A 297 -28.13 14.56 -26.52
CA GLY A 297 -27.34 13.53 -27.21
C GLY A 297 -25.89 13.91 -27.48
N TYR A 298 -25.46 15.10 -27.06
CA TYR A 298 -24.08 15.58 -27.15
C TYR A 298 -23.28 15.33 -25.86
N ASP A 299 -23.88 14.64 -24.89
CA ASP A 299 -23.33 14.24 -23.60
C ASP A 299 -22.87 12.77 -23.58
N ILE A 300 -22.66 12.18 -24.76
CA ILE A 300 -22.18 10.80 -24.94
C ILE A 300 -20.65 10.74 -24.69
N GLU A 301 -20.15 9.60 -24.19
CA GLU A 301 -18.71 9.30 -24.03
C GLU A 301 -17.90 10.40 -23.29
N ASP A 302 -18.23 10.63 -22.02
CA ASP A 302 -17.57 11.60 -21.12
C ASP A 302 -17.64 13.08 -21.57
N ALA A 303 -18.44 13.40 -22.58
CA ALA A 303 -18.68 14.78 -23.01
C ALA A 303 -19.55 15.56 -22.00
N ILE A 304 -19.31 16.87 -21.91
CA ILE A 304 -20.04 17.78 -21.00
C ILE A 304 -20.64 18.92 -21.82
N VAL A 305 -21.94 19.17 -21.65
CA VAL A 305 -22.64 20.31 -22.24
C VAL A 305 -22.59 21.52 -21.29
N MET A 306 -22.20 22.69 -21.80
CA MET A 306 -22.10 23.94 -21.02
C MET A 306 -23.17 24.96 -21.41
N ASN A 307 -23.64 25.74 -20.43
CA ASN A 307 -24.59 26.83 -20.68
C ASN A 307 -23.88 28.02 -21.35
N LYS A 308 -24.30 28.35 -22.58
CA LYS A 308 -23.77 29.47 -23.35
C LYS A 308 -23.84 30.81 -22.60
N SER A 309 -24.96 31.10 -21.93
CA SER A 309 -25.12 32.35 -21.18
C SER A 309 -24.12 32.49 -20.03
N SER A 310 -23.67 31.37 -19.44
CA SER A 310 -22.65 31.38 -18.38
C SER A 310 -21.25 31.67 -18.95
N LEU A 311 -20.92 31.11 -20.11
CA LEU A 311 -19.66 31.38 -20.81
C LEU A 311 -19.56 32.85 -21.25
N ASP A 312 -20.65 33.40 -21.80
CA ASP A 312 -20.73 34.80 -22.21
C ASP A 312 -20.51 35.76 -21.02
N ARG A 313 -20.92 35.34 -19.82
CA ARG A 313 -20.72 36.06 -18.55
C ARG A 313 -19.34 35.85 -17.89
N GLY A 314 -18.48 35.02 -18.47
CA GLY A 314 -17.08 34.87 -18.05
C GLY A 314 -16.73 33.59 -17.28
N PHE A 315 -17.64 32.61 -17.22
CA PHE A 315 -17.31 31.30 -16.66
C PHE A 315 -16.17 30.64 -17.44
N GLY A 316 -15.12 30.19 -16.75
CA GLY A 316 -13.97 29.50 -17.34
C GLY A 316 -13.05 30.34 -18.22
N ARG A 317 -13.14 31.68 -18.22
CA ARG A 317 -12.23 32.53 -19.01
C ARG A 317 -10.78 32.41 -18.53
N CYS A 318 -9.86 32.29 -19.48
CA CYS A 318 -8.42 32.20 -19.23
C CYS A 318 -7.64 33.21 -20.08
N ILE A 319 -6.45 33.59 -19.60
CA ILE A 319 -5.49 34.41 -20.33
C ILE A 319 -4.22 33.59 -20.51
N VAL A 320 -3.74 33.47 -21.75
CA VAL A 320 -2.50 32.75 -22.07
C VAL A 320 -1.37 33.75 -22.21
N LEU A 321 -0.37 33.64 -21.35
CA LEU A 321 0.84 34.47 -21.38
C LEU A 321 1.97 33.68 -22.05
N LYS A 322 2.54 34.23 -23.12
CA LYS A 322 3.71 33.65 -23.80
C LYS A 322 4.82 34.71 -23.85
N ARG A 323 6.01 34.35 -23.39
CA ARG A 323 7.19 35.21 -23.51
C ARG A 323 7.79 35.03 -24.90
N TYR A 324 8.10 36.14 -25.55
CA TYR A 324 8.89 36.19 -26.78
C TYR A 324 10.36 36.47 -26.44
#